data_AF-A0A3D4H1T1-F1
#
_entry.id   AF-A0A3D4H1T1-F1
#
_cell.length_a   1.000
_cell.length_b   1.000
_cell.length_c   1.000
_cell.angle_alpha   90.00
_cell.angle_beta   90.00
_cell.angle_gamma   90.00
#
_symmetry.space_group_name_H-M   'P 1'
#
loop_
_entity.id
_entity.type
_entity.pdbx_description
1 polymer ?
#
loop_
_entity_poly.entity_id
_entity_poly.type
_entity_poly.pdbx_seq_one_letter_code
_entity_poly.pdbx_strand_id
1 'polypeptide(L)' 'GAHKINNALGQALLAKRMGKRRIIAETGAGQHGVATATVCAKMGLECVVYMGA' A
#
# COMPACT_ATOMS: atom_id res chain seq x y z
N GLY A 1 -9.33 -2.73 10.70
CA GLY A 1 -9.63 -4.17 10.83
C GLY A 1 -9.34 -4.88 9.52
N ALA A 2 -8.21 -5.59 9.46
CA ALA A 2 -7.91 -6.71 8.57
C ALA A 2 -6.39 -6.97 8.63
N HIS A 3 -6.01 -8.24 8.65
CA HIS A 3 -4.63 -8.76 8.48
C HIS A 3 -3.92 -8.23 7.21
N LYS A 4 -4.65 -7.54 6.31
CA LYS A 4 -4.12 -6.88 5.11
C LYS A 4 -3.07 -5.80 5.41
N ILE A 5 -3.11 -5.15 6.57
CA ILE A 5 -2.09 -4.15 6.96
C ILE A 5 -0.70 -4.76 7.13
N ASN A 6 -0.61 -6.00 7.62
CA ASN A 6 0.66 -6.70 7.80
C ASN A 6 1.31 -7.00 6.45
N ASN A 7 0.51 -7.43 5.47
CA ASN A 7 0.98 -7.62 4.10
C ASN A 7 1.42 -6.30 3.47
N ALA A 8 0.60 -5.24 3.56
CA ALA A 8 0.94 -3.92 3.02
C ALA A 8 2.25 -3.37 3.60
N LEU A 9 2.48 -3.57 4.91
CA LEU A 9 3.74 -3.19 5.56
C LEU A 9 4.94 -3.97 5.03
N GLY A 10 4.80 -5.30 4.88
CA GLY A 10 5.84 -6.13 4.28
C GLY A 10 6.20 -5.70 2.86
N GLN A 11 5.19 -5.42 2.03
CA GLN A 11 5.39 -4.95 0.66
C GLN A 11 6.06 -3.58 0.61
N ALA A 12 5.67 -2.63 1.48
CA ALA A 12 6.30 -1.32 1.54
C ALA A 12 7.76 -1.38 2.02
N LEU A 13 8.06 -2.25 3.00
CA LEU A 13 9.43 -2.49 3.44
C LEU A 13 10.30 -3.07 2.32
N LEU A 14 9.75 -4.02 1.55
CA LEU A 14 10.44 -4.57 0.38
C LEU A 14 10.66 -3.50 -0.69
N ALA A 15 9.63 -2.72 -1.04
CA ALA A 15 9.72 -1.62 -2.00
C ALA A 15 10.80 -0.60 -1.59
N LYS A 16 10.85 -0.24 -0.30
CA LYS A 16 11.89 0.65 0.25
C LYS A 16 13.29 0.05 0.13
N ARG A 17 13.46 -1.25 0.44
CA ARG A 17 14.75 -1.95 0.28
C ARG A 17 15.17 -2.05 -1.19
N MET A 18 14.22 -2.15 -2.11
CA MET A 18 14.45 -2.13 -3.56
C MET A 18 14.72 -0.72 -4.11
N GLY A 19 14.77 0.33 -3.27
CA GLY A 19 14.97 1.72 -3.70
C GLY A 19 13.78 2.30 -4.48
N LYS A 20 12.60 1.69 -4.39
CA LYS A 20 11.40 2.19 -5.06
C LYS A 20 10.81 3.33 -4.23
N ARG A 21 10.32 4.36 -4.93
CA ARG A 21 9.71 5.56 -4.34
C ARG A 21 8.18 5.59 -4.47
N ARG A 22 7.60 4.67 -5.23
CA ARG A 22 6.19 4.63 -5.59
C ARG A 22 5.62 3.23 -5.50
N ILE A 23 4.41 3.12 -4.99
CA ILE A 23 3.58 1.91 -4.94
C ILE A 23 2.27 2.18 -5.70
N ILE A 24 1.82 1.19 -6.45
CA ILE A 24 0.49 1.16 -7.07
C ILE A 24 -0.28 -0.03 -6.51
N ALA A 25 -1.58 0.12 -6.30
CA ALA A 25 -2.43 -0.96 -5.82
C ALA A 25 -3.85 -0.85 -6.42
N GLU A 26 -4.46 -2.00 -6.69
CA GLU A 26 -5.89 -2.08 -7.00
C GLU A 26 -6.73 -2.32 -5.74
N THR A 27 -7.98 -1.88 -5.74
CA THR A 27 -8.91 -2.26 -4.68
C THR A 27 -10.36 -2.26 -5.18
N GLY A 28 -11.17 -3.22 -4.72
CA GLY A 28 -12.62 -3.18 -4.90
C GLY A 28 -13.26 -2.41 -3.75
N ALA A 29 -13.71 -3.14 -2.71
CA ALA A 29 -14.34 -2.57 -1.51
C ALA A 29 -13.48 -1.59 -0.67
N GLY A 30 -12.23 -1.33 -1.04
CA GLY A 30 -11.38 -0.30 -0.42
C GLY A 30 -10.46 -0.76 0.71
N GLN A 31 -10.71 -1.91 1.36
CA GLN A 31 -9.89 -2.34 2.52
C GLN A 31 -8.39 -2.50 2.20
N HIS A 32 -8.07 -3.08 1.03
CA HIS A 32 -6.68 -3.23 0.60
C HIS A 32 -6.07 -1.86 0.25
N GLY A 33 -6.78 -1.03 -0.52
CA GLY A 33 -6.32 0.30 -0.90
C GLY A 33 -6.03 1.19 0.32
N VAL A 34 -6.92 1.19 1.31
CA VAL A 34 -6.74 1.92 2.57
C VAL A 34 -5.52 1.41 3.34
N ALA A 35 -5.33 0.10 3.43
CA ALA A 35 -4.14 -0.47 4.10
C ALA A 35 -2.84 -0.05 3.39
N THR A 36 -2.79 -0.14 2.06
CA THR A 36 -1.63 0.25 1.25
C THR A 36 -1.34 1.76 1.36
N ALA A 37 -2.36 2.60 1.23
CA ALA A 37 -2.23 4.05 1.38
C ALA A 37 -1.72 4.45 2.77
N THR A 38 -2.24 3.82 3.83
CA THR A 38 -1.81 4.07 5.22
C THR A 38 -0.32 3.80 5.41
N VAL A 39 0.16 2.65 4.91
CA VAL A 39 1.57 2.30 5.04
C VAL A 39 2.45 3.22 4.18
N CYS A 40 2.06 3.51 2.94
CA CYS A 40 2.82 4.40 2.07
C CYS A 40 2.98 5.79 2.68
N ALA A 41 1.91 6.35 3.25
CA ALA A 41 1.94 7.62 3.96
C ALA A 41 2.91 7.57 5.16
N LYS A 42 2.89 6.50 5.96
CA LYS A 42 3.82 6.30 7.08
C LYS A 42 5.28 6.16 6.65
N MET A 43 5.53 5.61 5.46
CA MET A 43 6.88 5.29 4.97
C MET A 43 7.48 6.33 4.02
N GLY A 44 6.72 7.38 3.69
CA GLY A 44 7.16 8.42 2.73
C GLY A 44 7.24 7.89 1.30
N LEU A 45 6.34 6.98 0.91
CA LEU A 45 6.24 6.43 -0.44
C LEU A 45 5.06 7.07 -1.17
N GLU A 46 5.23 7.41 -2.44
CA GLU A 46 4.11 7.81 -3.31
C GLU A 46 3.17 6.62 -3.49
N CYS A 47 1.87 6.85 -3.38
CA CYS A 47 0.86 5.80 -3.50
C CYS A 47 -0.22 6.20 -4.51
N VAL A 48 -0.52 5.31 -5.45
CA VAL A 48 -1.68 5.45 -6.33
C VAL A 48 -2.54 4.20 -6.19
N VAL A 49 -3.79 4.40 -5.76
CA VAL A 49 -4.76 3.32 -5.62
C VAL A 49 -5.78 3.42 -6.75
N TYR A 50 -5.89 2.38 -7.57
CA TYR A 50 -6.94 2.23 -8.57
C TYR A 50 -8.11 1.50 -7.95
N MET A 51 -9.20 2.21 -7.73
CA MET A 51 -10.41 1.63 -7.15
C MET A 51 -11.34 1.19 -8.28
N GLY A 52 -11.64 -0.11 -8.32
CA GLY A 52 -12.65 -0.68 -9.20
C GLY A 52 -14.04 -0.50 -8.60
N ALA A 53 -14.99 -0.06 -9.44
CA ALA A 53 -16.42 -0.09 -9.14
C ALA A 53 -17.02 -1.44 -9.55
#